data_AF-Q6V8M7-F1
#
_entry.id   AF-Q6V8M7-F1
#
_cell.length_a   1.000
_cell.length_b   1.000
_cell.length_c   1.000
_cell.angle_alpha   90.00
_cell.angle_beta   90.00
_cell.angle_gamma   90.00
#
_symmetry.space_group_name_H-M   'P 1'
#
loop_
_entity.id
_entity.type
_entity.pdbx_description
1 polymer ?
#
loop_
_entity_poly.entity_id
_entity_poly.type
_entity_poly.pdbx_seq_one_letter_code
_entity_poly.pdbx_strand_id
1 'polypeptide(L)' 'GISAYIEALKMNLEGVPSGTIVTRIQPSRANCLAEESCILWKDGKVVQDMCLRLRSVECGEVEIQLQWIDLPGSKGL' A
#
# COMPACT_ATOMS: atom_id res chain seq x y z
N GLY A 1 7.74 5.27 1.98
CA GLY A 1 8.18 3.91 2.37
C GLY A 1 6.96 3.07 2.67
N ILE A 2 7.14 1.77 2.96
CA ILE A 2 6.04 0.82 3.23
C ILE A 2 5.41 0.98 4.62
N SER A 3 5.90 1.90 5.46
CA SER A 3 5.45 2.08 6.86
C SER A 3 3.94 2.28 6.97
N ALA A 4 3.34 3.12 6.13
CA ALA A 4 1.89 3.37 6.14
C ALA A 4 1.08 2.09 5.84
N TYR A 5 1.61 1.21 4.99
CA TYR A 5 1.00 -0.09 4.71
C TYR A 5 1.04 -1.02 5.93
N ILE A 6 2.19 -1.09 6.60
CA ILE A 6 2.37 -1.87 7.82
C ILE A 6 1.50 -1.33 8.97
N GLU A 7 1.35 -0.01 9.09
CA GLU A 7 0.46 0.61 10.06
C GLU A 7 -1.01 0.24 9.80
N ALA A 8 -1.45 0.29 8.53
CA ALA A 8 -2.79 -0.14 8.14
C ALA A 8 -3.05 -1.62 8.46
N LEU A 9 -2.05 -2.50 8.30
CA LEU A 9 -2.16 -3.92 8.67
C LEU A 9 -2.34 -4.14 10.19
N LYS A 10 -1.83 -3.23 11.03
CA LYS A 10 -1.97 -3.31 12.49
C LYS A 10 -3.27 -2.70 13.00
N MET A 11 -4.04 -2.02 12.14
CA MET A 11 -5.33 -1.46 12.52
C MET A 11 -6.38 -2.57 12.64
N ASN A 12 -7.28 -2.44 13.62
CA ASN A 12 -8.48 -3.28 13.65
C ASN A 12 -9.50 -2.76 12.63
N LEU A 13 -9.59 -3.43 11.48
CA LEU A 13 -10.50 -3.10 10.39
C LEU A 13 -11.73 -4.02 10.34
N GLU A 14 -11.97 -4.81 11.40
CA GLU A 14 -13.18 -5.63 11.51
C GLU A 14 -14.45 -4.76 11.42
N GLY A 15 -15.40 -5.18 10.58
CA GLY A 15 -16.65 -4.45 10.36
C GLY A 15 -16.54 -3.24 9.44
N VAL A 16 -15.34 -2.88 8.96
CA VAL A 16 -15.17 -1.81 7.97
C VAL A 16 -15.66 -2.30 6.60
N PRO A 17 -16.47 -1.50 5.86
CA PRO A 17 -16.93 -1.87 4.52
C PRO A 17 -15.77 -2.06 3.54
N SER A 18 -15.87 -3.08 2.68
CA SER A 18 -14.93 -3.28 1.56
C SER A 18 -14.93 -2.06 0.63
N GLY A 19 -13.74 -1.65 0.18
CA GLY A 19 -13.52 -0.43 -0.61
C GLY A 19 -13.19 0.81 0.22
N THR A 20 -13.12 0.69 1.55
CA THR A 20 -12.75 1.83 2.41
C THR A 20 -11.29 2.21 2.22
N ILE A 21 -11.02 3.50 2.00
CA ILE A 21 -9.65 4.03 1.97
C ILE A 21 -9.18 4.22 3.40
N VAL A 22 -8.17 3.45 3.80
CA VAL A 22 -7.54 3.52 5.13
C VAL A 22 -6.61 4.73 5.21
N THR A 23 -5.81 4.97 4.16
CA THR A 23 -4.84 6.06 4.11
C THR A 23 -4.48 6.38 2.66
N ARG A 24 -4.06 7.63 2.42
CA ARG A 24 -3.53 8.11 1.13
C ARG A 24 -2.11 8.61 1.30
N ILE A 25 -1.26 8.38 0.30
CA ILE A 25 0.12 8.86 0.25
C ILE A 25 0.31 9.69 -1.00
N GLN A 26 0.66 10.96 -0.82
CA GLN A 26 0.89 11.88 -1.93
C GLN A 26 2.30 11.69 -2.54
N PRO A 27 2.46 11.91 -3.86
CA PRO A 27 3.76 12.10 -4.48
C PRO A 27 4.56 13.20 -3.79
N SER A 28 5.85 12.95 -3.58
CA SER A 28 6.74 13.95 -2.99
C SER A 28 8.17 13.76 -3.46
N ARG A 29 9.01 14.79 -3.28
CA ARG A 29 10.45 14.70 -3.57
C ARG A 29 11.19 13.66 -2.72
N ALA A 30 10.59 13.22 -1.62
CA ALA A 30 11.15 12.24 -0.70
C ALA A 30 10.71 10.79 -1.01
N ASN A 31 9.80 10.58 -1.97
CA ASN A 31 9.32 9.25 -2.35
C ASN A 31 9.45 9.03 -3.87
N CYS A 32 9.05 7.84 -4.33
CA CYS A 32 9.10 7.46 -5.75
C CYS A 32 7.70 7.38 -6.37
N LEU A 33 6.67 7.92 -5.72
CA LEU A 33 5.30 7.82 -6.25
C LEU A 33 5.15 8.76 -7.44
N ALA A 34 4.61 8.26 -8.55
CA ALA A 34 4.25 9.04 -9.72
C ALA A 34 2.88 9.72 -9.53
N GLU A 35 1.97 9.07 -8.80
CA GLU A 35 0.62 9.53 -8.47
C GLU A 35 0.23 9.20 -7.02
N GLU A 36 -0.95 9.64 -6.58
CA GLU A 36 -1.47 9.30 -5.26
C GLU A 36 -1.58 7.78 -5.08
N SER A 37 -1.00 7.26 -4.01
CA SER A 37 -1.18 5.86 -3.61
C SER A 37 -2.26 5.75 -2.54
N CYS A 38 -3.22 4.85 -2.75
CA CYS A 38 -4.28 4.55 -1.80
C CYS A 38 -4.04 3.19 -1.13
N ILE A 39 -4.18 3.16 0.20
CA ILE A 39 -4.27 1.93 0.98
C ILE A 39 -5.75 1.66 1.24
N LEU A 40 -6.23 0.52 0.77
CA LEU A 40 -7.62 0.11 0.74
C LEU A 40 -7.84 -1.10 1.66
N TRP A 41 -8.92 -1.07 2.42
CA TRP A 41 -9.50 -2.28 2.98
C TRP A 41 -10.45 -2.90 1.95
N LYS A 42 -10.07 -4.04 1.40
CA LYS A 42 -10.81 -4.70 0.34
C LYS A 42 -10.89 -6.20 0.62
N ASP A 43 -12.12 -6.68 0.74
CA ASP A 43 -12.46 -8.10 0.85
C ASP A 43 -11.69 -8.82 1.97
N GLY A 44 -11.59 -8.17 3.13
CA GLY A 44 -10.89 -8.69 4.31
C GLY A 44 -9.37 -8.55 4.26
N LYS A 45 -8.82 -7.79 3.29
CA LYS A 45 -7.38 -7.59 3.12
C LYS A 45 -7.02 -6.12 3.02
N VAL A 46 -5.80 -5.78 3.44
CA VAL A 46 -5.19 -4.48 3.15
C VAL A 46 -4.48 -4.57 1.80
N VAL A 47 -4.92 -3.74 0.86
CA VAL A 47 -4.38 -3.64 -0.50
C VAL A 47 -3.81 -2.25 -0.70
N GLN A 48 -2.67 -2.11 -1.37
CA GLN A 48 -2.14 -0.79 -1.75
C GLN A 48 -1.71 -0.78 -3.20
N ASP A 49 -2.29 0.12 -3.98
CA ASP A 49 -1.89 0.39 -5.35
C ASP A 49 -0.85 1.51 -5.39
N MET A 50 0.21 1.34 -6.19
CA MET A 50 1.27 2.32 -6.36
C MET A 50 1.72 2.38 -7.81
N CYS A 51 1.77 3.59 -8.37
CA CYS A 51 2.57 3.88 -9.55
C CYS A 51 3.90 4.51 -9.11
N LEU A 52 5.01 3.89 -9.49
CA LEU A 52 6.36 4.29 -9.10
C LEU A 52 7.12 4.89 -10.28
N ARG A 53 7.66 6.11 -10.11
CA ARG A 53 8.57 6.75 -11.05
C ARG A 53 9.98 6.21 -10.86
N LEU A 54 10.58 5.69 -11.94
CA LEU A 54 11.95 5.20 -11.92
C LEU A 54 12.95 6.36 -11.68
N ARG A 55 14.02 6.07 -10.94
CA ARG A 55 15.11 7.04 -10.67
C ARG A 55 16.34 6.67 -11.47
N SER A 56 17.14 7.68 -11.82
CA SER A 56 18.40 7.53 -12.57
C SER A 56 18.23 6.97 -13.99
N VAL A 57 17.06 7.21 -14.60
CA VAL A 57 16.75 6.87 -15.99
C VAL A 57 16.02 8.05 -16.64
N GLU A 58 16.03 8.13 -17.97
CA GLU A 58 15.39 9.22 -18.72
C GLU A 58 13.86 9.19 -18.61
N CYS A 59 13.27 8.00 -18.60
CA CYS A 59 11.82 7.80 -18.48
C CYS A 59 11.48 6.40 -17.96
N GLY A 60 10.25 6.24 -17.48
CA GLY A 60 9.69 4.96 -17.05
C GLY A 60 8.94 5.05 -15.73
N GLU A 61 7.80 4.38 -15.69
CA GLU A 61 6.95 4.22 -14.52
C GLU A 61 6.59 2.73 -14.37
N VAL A 62 6.33 2.28 -13.15
CA VAL A 62 5.97 0.90 -12.85
C VAL A 62 4.76 0.89 -11.92
N GLU A 63 3.69 0.24 -12.36
CA GLU A 63 2.51 -0.02 -11.54
C GLU A 63 2.68 -1.32 -10.77
N ILE A 64 2.45 -1.26 -9.45
CA ILE A 64 2.48 -2.43 -8.57
C ILE A 64 1.34 -2.37 -7.56
N GLN A 65 0.98 -3.54 -7.03
CA GLN A 65 0.02 -3.68 -5.93
C GLN A 65 0.64 -4.50 -4.80
N LEU A 66 0.50 -4.03 -3.57
CA LEU A 66 0.88 -4.78 -2.36
C LEU A 66 -0.33 -5.48 -1.76
N GLN A 67 -0.13 -6.74 -1.38
CA GLN A 67 -1.06 -7.53 -0.60
C GLN A 67 -0.30 -8.31 0.48
N TRP A 68 -0.92 -8.46 1.64
CA TRP A 68 -0.37 -9.23 2.75
C TRP A 68 -0.90 -10.67 2.71
N ILE A 69 0.00 -11.61 3.00
CA ILE A 69 -0.32 -13.03 3.08
C ILE A 69 0.19 -13.53 4.42
N ASP A 70 -0.73 -13.98 5.27
CA ASP A 70 -0.38 -14.66 6.51
C ASP A 70 0.02 -16.10 6.23
N LEU A 71 1.20 -16.49 6.71
CA LEU A 71 1.70 -17.86 6.57
C LEU A 71 1.44 -18.63 7.86
N PRO A 72 0.80 -19.81 7.80
CA PRO A 72 0.59 -20.63 8.99
C PRO A 72 1.92 -21.05 9.60
N GLY A 73 2.13 -20.74 10.88
CA GLY A 73 3.36 -21.04 11.62
C GLY A 73 4.43 -19.96 11.59
N SER A 74 4.24 -18.86 10.86
CA SER A 74 5.09 -17.67 11.02
C SER A 74 4.67 -16.87 12.25
N LYS A 75 5.65 -16.18 12.87
CA LYS A 75 5.33 -15.06 13.75
C LYS A 75 4.82 -13.97 12.81
N GLY A 76 3.51 -13.81 12.70
CA GLY A 76 2.87 -12.76 11.90
C GLY A 76 3.29 -11.36 12.35
N LEU A 77 2.55 -10.35 11.89
CA LEU A 77 2.79 -8.96 12.28
C LEU A 77 2.34 -8.67 13.73
#